data_AF-A0A671FYP5-F1
#
_entry.id   AF-A0A671FYP5-F1
#
_cell.length_a   1.000
_cell.length_b   1.000
_cell.length_c   1.000
_cell.angle_alpha   90.00
_cell.angle_beta   90.00
_cell.angle_gamma   90.00
#
_symmetry.space_group_name_H-M   'P 1'
#
loop_
_entity.id
_entity.type
_entity.pdbx_description
1 polymer ?
#
loop_
_entity_poly.entity_id
_entity_poly.type
_entity_poly.pdbx_seq_one_letter_code
_entity_poly.pdbx_strand_id
1 'polypeptide(L)'
;MLSLDFLDDVRRMNKRQLYYQVLNFGMIVSSALMIWKGLMVITGSESPIVVVLSGSMEPAFHRGDLLFLTNRVEDPIRVGEIVVFRIEGREIPIVHRVLKIHEKQNGHIKFLTKGDNNAVDDRGLYKQGQHWLEKKDVVGRARGTQCSFCWVYLCWSIGSKKSALLFLRCRTFCYMSGVDTGL
;
A
#
# COMPACT_ATOMS: atom_id res chain seq x y z
N MET A 1 -25.18 -26.59 -11.42
CA MET A 1 -24.35 -27.31 -12.41
C MET A 1 -22.88 -27.30 -12.01
N LEU A 2 -22.21 -26.15 -11.87
CA LEU A 2 -20.78 -26.07 -11.49
C LEU A 2 -20.32 -26.89 -10.26
N SER A 3 -21.15 -27.03 -9.22
CA SER A 3 -20.77 -27.80 -8.02
C SER A 3 -20.91 -29.32 -8.16
N LEU A 4 -21.81 -29.80 -9.01
CA LEU A 4 -22.03 -31.24 -9.21
C LEU A 4 -21.00 -31.82 -10.18
N ASP A 5 -20.69 -31.09 -11.26
CA ASP A 5 -19.67 -31.50 -12.24
C ASP A 5 -18.27 -31.59 -11.59
N PHE A 6 -17.93 -30.66 -10.70
CA PHE A 6 -16.67 -30.69 -9.96
C PHE A 6 -16.58 -31.90 -9.00
N LEU A 7 -17.68 -32.23 -8.30
CA LEU A 7 -17.70 -33.36 -7.37
C LEU A 7 -17.63 -34.70 -8.10
N ASP A 8 -18.25 -34.80 -9.27
CA ASP A 8 -18.19 -36.01 -10.10
C ASP A 8 -16.81 -36.20 -10.75
N ASP A 9 -16.13 -35.13 -11.16
CA ASP A 9 -14.75 -35.19 -11.64
C ASP A 9 -13.78 -35.59 -10.52
N VAL A 10 -13.90 -34.99 -9.33
CA VAL A 10 -13.08 -35.34 -8.15
C VAL A 10 -13.27 -36.80 -7.76
N ARG A 11 -14.50 -37.34 -7.91
CA ARG A 11 -14.82 -38.74 -7.59
C ARG A 11 -14.26 -39.73 -8.61
N ARG A 12 -14.08 -39.32 -9.87
CA ARG A 12 -13.51 -40.16 -10.96
C ARG A 12 -11.98 -40.20 -10.96
N MET A 13 -11.32 -39.32 -10.22
CA MET A 13 -9.87 -39.26 -10.15
C MET A 13 -9.24 -40.40 -9.34
N ASN A 14 -8.12 -40.93 -9.83
CA ASN A 14 -7.30 -41.86 -9.05
C ASN A 14 -6.80 -41.17 -7.77
N LYS A 15 -6.87 -41.84 -6.61
CA LYS A 15 -6.44 -41.29 -5.31
C LYS A 15 -5.05 -40.64 -5.38
N ARG A 16 -4.10 -41.26 -6.10
CA ARG A 16 -2.75 -40.71 -6.32
C ARG A 16 -2.75 -39.39 -7.09
N GLN A 17 -3.55 -39.28 -8.15
CA GLN A 17 -3.66 -38.04 -8.95
C GLN A 17 -4.31 -36.91 -8.14
N LEU A 18 -5.32 -37.23 -7.32
CA LEU A 18 -5.92 -36.28 -6.40
C LEU A 18 -4.89 -35.72 -5.40
N TYR A 19 -4.07 -36.59 -4.78
CA TYR A 19 -3.00 -36.14 -3.88
C TYR A 19 -2.01 -35.19 -4.57
N TYR A 20 -1.55 -35.49 -5.79
CA TYR A 20 -0.63 -34.60 -6.51
C TYR A 20 -1.25 -33.26 -6.87
N GLN A 21 -2.53 -33.23 -7.26
CA GLN A 21 -3.22 -31.97 -7.54
C GLN A 21 -3.37 -31.12 -6.28
N VAL A 22 -3.75 -31.73 -5.15
CA VAL A 22 -3.85 -31.03 -3.86
C VAL A 22 -2.48 -30.52 -3.41
N LEU A 23 -1.42 -31.31 -3.54
CA LEU A 23 -0.06 -30.89 -3.20
C LEU A 23 0.41 -29.73 -4.07
N ASN A 24 0.22 -29.79 -5.40
CA ASN A 24 0.60 -28.70 -6.30
C ASN A 24 -0.17 -27.41 -5.99
N PHE A 25 -1.48 -27.52 -5.76
CA PHE A 25 -2.28 -26.37 -5.35
C PHE A 25 -1.80 -25.80 -4.00
N GLY A 26 -1.52 -26.67 -3.03
CA GLY A 26 -0.94 -26.30 -1.74
C GLY A 26 0.39 -25.59 -1.87
N MET A 27 1.27 -26.03 -2.78
CA MET A 27 2.56 -25.38 -3.06
C MET A 27 2.41 -24.01 -3.71
N ILE A 28 1.45 -23.84 -4.63
CA ILE A 28 1.16 -22.53 -5.23
C ILE A 28 0.66 -21.56 -4.17
N VAL A 29 -0.33 -21.97 -3.37
CA VAL A 29 -0.91 -21.14 -2.32
C VAL A 29 0.14 -20.81 -1.24
N SER A 30 0.95 -21.78 -0.82
CA SER A 30 2.00 -21.54 0.17
C SER A 30 3.06 -20.56 -0.35
N SER A 31 3.49 -20.70 -1.61
CA SER A 31 4.46 -19.78 -2.21
C SER A 31 3.93 -18.33 -2.27
N ALA A 32 2.66 -18.14 -2.65
CA ALA A 32 2.03 -16.82 -2.68
C ALA A 32 1.96 -16.20 -1.27
N LEU A 33 1.57 -16.99 -0.26
CA LEU A 33 1.55 -16.55 1.13
C LEU A 33 2.95 -16.23 1.67
N MET A 34 3.97 -16.99 1.29
CA MET A 34 5.37 -16.73 1.66
C MET A 34 5.87 -15.41 1.08
N ILE A 35 5.54 -15.11 -0.18
CA ILE A 35 5.88 -13.82 -0.81
C ILE A 35 5.20 -12.66 -0.06
N TRP A 36 3.91 -12.79 0.23
CA TRP A 36 3.16 -11.77 0.97
C TRP A 36 3.71 -11.55 2.39
N LYS A 37 3.98 -12.62 3.13
CA LYS A 37 4.57 -12.56 4.47
C LYS A 37 6.00 -12.03 4.45
N GLY A 38 6.79 -12.41 3.45
CA GLY A 38 8.13 -11.87 3.22
C GLY A 38 8.10 -10.35 3.01
N LEU A 39 7.17 -9.84 2.21
CA LEU A 39 6.99 -8.39 2.02
C LEU A 39 6.63 -7.67 3.32
N MET A 40 5.74 -8.24 4.14
CA MET A 40 5.41 -7.66 5.46
C MET A 40 6.63 -7.58 6.39
N VAL A 41 7.46 -8.63 6.43
CA VAL A 41 8.67 -8.66 7.26
C VAL A 41 9.72 -7.66 6.76
N ILE A 42 9.95 -7.59 5.45
CA ILE A 42 10.95 -6.68 4.85
C ILE A 42 10.56 -5.21 5.05
N THR A 43 9.28 -4.89 4.87
CA THR A 43 8.78 -3.51 4.99
C THR A 43 8.56 -3.06 6.42
N GLY A 44 8.43 -4.02 7.36
CA GLY A 44 8.10 -3.77 8.76
C GLY A 44 6.66 -3.28 8.97
N SER A 45 5.81 -3.35 7.95
CA SER A 45 4.43 -2.87 8.00
C SER A 45 3.44 -4.02 7.86
N GLU A 46 2.33 -3.96 8.58
CA GLU A 46 1.22 -4.92 8.47
C GLU A 46 0.51 -4.83 7.11
N SER A 47 0.67 -3.71 6.41
CA SER A 47 0.05 -3.44 5.11
C SER A 47 1.08 -2.81 4.18
N PRO A 48 1.92 -3.63 3.51
CA PRO A 48 3.01 -3.14 2.67
C PRO A 48 2.52 -2.37 1.43
N ILE A 49 1.26 -2.57 1.01
CA ILE A 49 0.66 -1.98 -0.18
C ILE A 49 -0.70 -1.41 0.19
N VAL A 50 -0.93 -0.14 -0.15
CA VAL A 50 -2.23 0.53 -0.03
C VAL A 50 -2.57 1.27 -1.32
N VAL A 51 -3.85 1.49 -1.59
CA VAL A 51 -4.33 2.19 -2.78
C VAL A 51 -4.88 3.56 -2.39
N VAL A 52 -4.59 4.58 -3.19
CA VAL A 52 -5.15 5.92 -3.04
C VAL A 52 -6.62 5.94 -3.47
N LEU A 53 -7.52 6.16 -2.52
CA LEU A 53 -8.96 6.17 -2.76
C LEU A 53 -9.52 7.56 -3.08
N SER A 54 -8.82 8.64 -2.70
CA SER A 54 -9.26 10.03 -2.82
C SER A 54 -8.26 10.91 -3.57
N GLY A 55 -8.74 12.02 -4.15
CA GLY A 55 -7.89 13.04 -4.80
C GLY A 55 -7.38 14.13 -3.85
N SER A 56 -7.30 13.85 -2.54
CA SER A 56 -6.85 14.83 -1.53
C SER A 56 -5.35 15.11 -1.59
N MET A 57 -4.59 14.25 -2.27
CA MET A 57 -3.15 14.34 -2.45
C MET A 57 -2.74 14.83 -3.85
N GLU A 58 -3.68 15.32 -4.66
CA GLU A 58 -3.34 15.91 -5.96
C GLU A 58 -2.56 17.22 -5.75
N PRO A 59 -1.48 17.49 -6.53
CA PRO A 59 -1.02 16.76 -7.72
C PRO A 59 -0.05 15.59 -7.46
N ALA A 60 0.40 15.36 -6.22
CA ALA A 60 1.40 14.33 -5.92
C ALA A 60 0.90 12.90 -6.17
N PHE A 61 -0.36 12.59 -5.81
CA PHE A 61 -0.98 11.29 -6.03
C PHE A 61 -2.37 11.40 -6.63
N HIS A 62 -2.67 10.48 -7.55
CA HIS A 62 -3.96 10.37 -8.19
C HIS A 62 -4.74 9.16 -7.65
N ARG A 63 -6.07 9.21 -7.82
CA ARG A 63 -6.94 8.09 -7.45
C ARG A 63 -6.54 6.83 -8.21
N GLY A 64 -6.38 5.73 -7.47
CA GLY A 64 -5.95 4.43 -8.01
C GLY A 64 -4.46 4.16 -7.89
N ASP A 65 -3.63 5.14 -7.53
CA ASP A 65 -2.20 4.91 -7.37
C ASP A 65 -1.92 3.96 -6.20
N LEU A 66 -0.96 3.05 -6.40
CA LEU A 66 -0.50 2.12 -5.37
C LEU A 66 0.67 2.76 -4.61
N LEU A 67 0.57 2.76 -3.29
CA LEU A 67 1.63 3.23 -2.39
C LEU A 67 2.26 2.03 -1.70
N PHE A 68 3.59 2.01 -1.72
CA PHE A 68 4.38 1.07 -0.95
C PHE A 68 4.74 1.67 0.40
N LEU A 69 4.28 1.01 1.45
CA LEU A 69 4.50 1.43 2.82
C LEU A 69 5.73 0.75 3.39
N THR A 70 6.51 1.53 4.15
CA THR A 70 7.52 1.00 5.04
C THR A 70 7.36 1.60 6.43
N ASN A 71 7.57 0.77 7.44
CA ASN A 71 7.50 1.17 8.83
C ASN A 71 8.79 0.74 9.55
N ARG A 72 9.89 1.41 9.21
CA ARG A 72 11.15 1.26 9.96
C ARG A 72 11.10 2.08 11.24
N VAL A 73 11.34 1.43 12.37
CA VAL A 73 11.31 2.03 13.72
C VAL A 73 12.46 3.03 13.92
N GLU A 74 13.60 2.77 13.29
CA GLU A 74 14.85 3.53 13.42
C GLU A 74 14.82 4.90 12.74
N ASP A 75 14.00 5.07 11.70
CA ASP A 75 13.91 6.31 10.93
C ASP A 75 12.75 7.17 11.49
N PRO A 76 13.01 8.29 12.20
CA PRO A 76 11.94 9.16 12.69
C PRO A 76 11.17 9.80 11.53
N ILE A 77 9.87 10.04 11.75
CA ILE A 77 9.01 10.73 10.79
C ILE A 77 9.43 12.20 10.73
N ARG A 78 9.57 12.75 9.52
CA ARG A 78 9.95 14.16 9.30
C ARG A 78 8.80 14.97 8.72
N VAL A 79 8.86 16.29 8.91
CA VAL A 79 7.94 17.22 8.24
C VAL A 79 8.12 17.07 6.73
N GLY A 80 7.02 17.04 5.98
CA GLY A 80 7.00 16.86 4.53
C GLY A 80 6.85 15.41 4.06
N GLU A 81 7.02 14.41 4.94
CA GLU A 81 6.80 13.00 4.59
C GLU A 81 5.31 12.68 4.41
N ILE A 82 5.02 11.71 3.55
CA ILE A 82 3.66 11.18 3.35
C ILE A 82 3.45 9.99 4.28
N VAL A 83 2.48 10.12 5.16
CA VAL A 83 2.14 9.11 6.16
C VAL A 83 0.76 8.55 5.87
N VAL A 84 0.62 7.26 6.15
CA VAL A 84 -0.66 6.56 6.13
C VAL A 84 -1.05 6.28 7.56
N PHE A 85 -2.20 6.79 7.96
CA PHE A 85 -2.71 6.65 9.32
C PHE A 85 -4.16 6.16 9.31
N ARG A 86 -4.54 5.51 10.41
CA ARG A 86 -5.90 5.04 10.64
C ARG A 86 -6.46 5.77 11.85
N ILE A 87 -7.65 6.34 11.68
CA ILE A 87 -8.37 7.00 12.76
C ILE A 87 -9.26 5.97 13.46
N GLU A 88 -9.29 5.96 14.79
CA GLU A 88 -10.25 5.14 15.55
C GLU A 88 -11.69 5.46 15.13
N GLY A 89 -12.43 4.42 14.71
CA GLY A 89 -13.81 4.56 14.21
C GLY A 89 -13.93 4.70 12.69
N ARG A 90 -12.81 4.70 11.94
CA ARG A 90 -12.80 4.55 10.49
C ARG A 90 -11.98 3.32 10.09
N GLU A 91 -12.57 2.45 9.28
CA GLU A 91 -11.89 1.25 8.78
C GLU A 91 -10.91 1.57 7.65
N ILE A 92 -11.15 2.67 6.92
CA ILE A 92 -10.38 3.06 5.75
C ILE A 92 -9.19 3.94 6.16
N PRO A 93 -7.93 3.56 5.82
CA PRO A 93 -6.76 4.37 6.09
C PRO A 93 -6.72 5.64 5.22
N ILE A 94 -6.13 6.71 5.76
CA ILE A 94 -6.01 8.02 5.11
C ILE A 94 -4.53 8.29 4.83
N VAL A 95 -4.25 8.84 3.65
CA VAL A 95 -2.89 9.15 3.19
C VAL A 95 -2.76 10.66 3.10
N HIS A 96 -1.96 11.29 3.95
CA HIS A 96 -1.71 12.74 3.89
C HIS A 96 -0.25 13.10 4.24
N ARG A 97 0.14 14.35 3.95
CA ARG A 97 1.49 14.86 4.23
C ARG A 97 1.59 15.41 5.65
N VAL A 98 2.71 15.13 6.32
CA VAL A 98 3.01 15.70 7.64
C VAL A 98 3.35 17.18 7.47
N LEU A 99 2.52 18.04 8.05
CA LEU A 99 2.70 19.50 8.04
C LEU A 99 3.57 19.98 9.20
N LYS A 100 3.32 19.45 10.41
CA LYS A 100 4.07 19.83 11.62
C LYS A 100 4.25 18.66 12.57
N ILE A 101 5.39 18.66 13.25
CA ILE A 101 5.73 17.70 14.30
C ILE A 101 5.91 18.50 15.60
N HIS A 102 5.23 18.05 16.65
CA HIS A 102 5.41 18.57 18.00
C HIS A 102 5.99 17.47 18.87
N GLU A 103 7.22 17.67 19.32
CA GLU A 103 7.88 16.80 20.27
C GLU A 103 7.69 17.38 21.68
N LYS A 104 7.06 16.61 22.58
CA LYS A 104 7.01 16.97 24.00
C LYS A 104 8.26 16.44 24.71
N GLN A 105 8.68 17.14 25.77
CA GLN A 105 9.82 16.76 26.62
C GLN A 105 9.74 15.31 27.16
N ASN A 106 8.53 14.75 27.23
CA ASN A 106 8.28 13.38 27.67
C ASN A 106 8.51 12.32 26.56
N GLY A 107 9.07 12.68 25.41
CA GLY A 107 9.27 11.80 24.25
C GLY A 107 8.01 11.50 23.44
N HIS A 108 6.87 12.14 23.76
CA HIS A 108 5.64 11.99 22.99
C HIS A 108 5.67 12.88 21.74
N ILE A 109 5.65 12.25 20.58
CA ILE A 109 5.62 12.93 19.28
C ILE A 109 4.18 13.00 18.79
N LYS A 110 3.76 14.21 18.42
CA LYS A 110 2.44 14.54 17.88
C LYS A 110 2.58 15.08 16.46
N PHE A 111 1.74 14.58 15.57
CA PHE A 111 1.77 14.93 14.15
C PHE A 111 0.51 15.69 13.76
N LEU A 112 0.66 16.68 12.88
CA LEU A 112 -0.43 17.31 12.16
C LEU A 112 -0.26 17.01 10.67
N THR A 113 -1.26 16.39 10.08
CA THR A 113 -1.28 16.07 8.65
C THR A 113 -2.19 17.01 7.88
N LYS A 114 -1.95 17.09 6.58
CA LYS A 114 -2.74 17.84 5.63
C LYS A 114 -2.68 17.14 4.26
N GLY A 115 -3.82 17.02 3.57
CA GLY A 115 -3.85 16.66 2.16
C GLY A 115 -3.30 17.79 1.27
N ASP A 116 -2.51 17.45 0.26
CA ASP A 116 -1.86 18.43 -0.63
C ASP A 116 -2.88 19.31 -1.38
N ASN A 117 -4.04 18.75 -1.74
CA ASN A 117 -5.14 19.45 -2.42
C ASN A 117 -6.14 20.11 -1.46
N ASN A 118 -5.99 19.92 -0.15
CA ASN A 118 -6.94 20.48 0.83
C ASN A 118 -6.51 21.89 1.24
N ALA A 119 -7.46 22.81 1.43
CA ALA A 119 -7.16 24.15 1.96
C ALA A 119 -6.92 24.14 3.49
N VAL A 120 -7.61 23.23 4.19
CA VAL A 120 -7.63 23.11 5.65
C VAL A 120 -6.82 21.89 6.10
N ASP A 121 -6.35 21.91 7.35
CA ASP A 121 -5.70 20.77 7.98
C ASP A 121 -6.67 19.64 8.37
N ASP A 122 -6.14 18.46 8.66
CA ASP A 122 -6.97 17.27 8.91
C ASP A 122 -7.60 17.24 10.31
N ARG A 123 -7.52 18.33 11.08
CA ARG A 123 -8.04 18.38 12.46
C ARG A 123 -9.52 18.06 12.53
N GLY A 124 -10.29 18.44 11.51
CA GLY A 124 -11.72 18.13 11.42
C GLY A 124 -12.02 16.66 11.10
N LEU A 125 -11.05 15.89 10.62
CA LEU A 125 -11.21 14.47 10.30
C LEU A 125 -10.92 13.56 11.49
N TYR A 126 -10.16 14.04 12.46
CA TYR A 126 -9.81 13.31 13.68
C TYR A 126 -11.04 13.06 14.55
N LYS A 127 -10.87 12.17 15.53
CA LYS A 127 -11.89 11.90 16.56
C LYS A 127 -12.25 13.20 17.30
N GLN A 128 -13.49 13.32 17.75
CA GLN A 128 -13.91 14.50 18.54
C GLN A 128 -12.99 14.67 19.77
N GLY A 129 -12.42 15.87 19.91
CA GLY A 129 -11.44 16.19 20.96
C GLY A 129 -9.99 15.81 20.66
N GLN A 130 -9.70 15.15 19.53
CA GLN A 130 -8.34 14.86 19.07
C GLN A 130 -7.89 15.92 18.06
N HIS A 131 -6.83 16.65 18.39
CA HIS A 131 -6.25 17.68 17.50
C HIS A 131 -4.93 17.24 16.85
N TRP A 132 -4.38 16.10 17.28
CA TRP A 132 -3.06 15.62 16.87
C TRP A 132 -3.08 14.10 16.74
N LEU A 133 -2.35 13.58 15.76
CA LEU A 133 -2.11 12.16 15.60
C LEU A 133 -0.91 11.72 16.43
N GLU A 134 -0.97 10.50 16.94
CA GLU A 134 0.13 9.87 17.66
C GLU A 134 0.80 8.79 16.79
N LYS A 135 2.01 8.36 17.17
CA LYS A 135 2.74 7.31 16.44
C LYS A 135 1.95 6.00 16.32
N LYS A 136 1.05 5.72 17.27
CA LYS A 136 0.18 4.52 17.28
C LYS A 136 -0.87 4.52 16.15
N ASP A 137 -1.24 5.70 15.67
CA ASP A 137 -2.26 5.85 14.63
C ASP A 137 -1.64 5.68 13.22
N VAL A 138 -0.31 5.75 13.12
CA VAL A 138 0.45 5.65 11.88
C VAL A 138 0.68 4.18 11.51
N VAL A 139 0.19 3.78 10.35
CA VAL A 139 0.37 2.43 9.78
C VAL A 139 1.72 2.30 9.09
N GLY A 140 2.17 3.38 8.42
CA GLY A 140 3.46 3.41 7.74
C GLY A 140 3.69 4.67 6.93
N ARG A 141 4.86 4.75 6.31
CA ARG A 141 5.25 5.84 5.42
C ARG A 141 5.25 5.40 3.97
N ALA A 142 4.74 6.23 3.08
CA ALA A 142 4.84 5.99 1.65
C ALA A 142 6.27 6.35 1.18
N ARG A 143 7.06 5.36 0.74
CA ARG A 143 8.42 5.57 0.18
C ARG A 143 8.47 5.41 -1.33
N GLY A 144 7.45 4.80 -1.93
CA GLY A 144 7.40 4.57 -3.37
C GLY A 144 5.96 4.51 -3.83
N THR A 145 5.73 4.97 -5.05
CA THR A 145 4.42 4.96 -5.68
C THR A 145 4.49 4.31 -7.03
N GLN A 146 3.44 3.59 -7.35
CA GLN A 146 3.22 2.97 -8.65
C GLN A 146 1.97 3.59 -9.23
N CYS A 147 2.13 4.35 -10.31
CA CYS A 147 1.00 4.95 -11.00
C CYS A 147 0.10 3.86 -11.59
N SER A 148 -1.21 4.09 -11.53
CA SER A 148 -2.25 3.23 -12.11
C SER A 148 -1.96 2.84 -13.56
N PHE A 149 -1.45 3.78 -14.36
CA PHE A 149 -1.04 3.52 -15.74
C PHE A 149 0.06 2.45 -15.79
N CYS A 150 1.14 2.64 -15.02
CA CYS A 150 2.26 1.71 -14.95
C CYS A 150 1.85 0.31 -14.46
N TRP A 151 0.82 0.19 -13.62
CA TRP A 151 0.24 -1.09 -13.20
C TRP A 151 -0.42 -1.87 -14.34
N VAL A 152 -1.21 -1.21 -15.18
CA VAL A 152 -1.83 -1.83 -16.37
C VAL A 152 -0.75 -2.32 -17.33
N TYR A 153 0.31 -1.53 -17.54
CA TYR A 153 1.45 -1.96 -18.36
C TYR A 153 2.25 -3.10 -17.74
N LEU A 154 2.44 -3.14 -16.41
CA LEU A 154 3.07 -4.26 -15.73
C LEU A 154 2.30 -5.55 -15.97
N CYS A 155 0.97 -5.49 -15.77
CA CYS A 155 0.08 -6.64 -15.97
C CYS A 155 0.12 -7.13 -17.43
N TRP A 156 0.15 -6.19 -18.39
CA TRP A 156 0.31 -6.51 -19.81
C TRP A 156 1.69 -7.11 -20.16
N SER A 157 2.75 -6.60 -19.52
CA SER A 157 4.14 -7.05 -19.71
C SER A 157 4.44 -8.40 -19.06
N ILE A 158 3.68 -8.82 -18.05
CA ILE A 158 3.80 -10.17 -17.48
C ILE A 158 3.21 -11.22 -18.45
N GLY A 159 2.18 -10.84 -19.23
CA GLY A 159 1.56 -11.72 -20.24
C GLY A 159 2.30 -11.78 -21.58
N SER A 160 2.95 -10.69 -21.99
CA SER A 160 3.78 -10.64 -23.19
C SER A 160 5.24 -10.62 -22.77
N LYS A 161 6.03 -11.68 -23.06
CA LYS A 161 7.49 -11.79 -22.76
C LYS A 161 8.35 -10.70 -23.43
N LYS A 162 8.03 -9.42 -23.24
CA LYS A 162 8.69 -8.25 -23.81
C LYS A 162 9.22 -7.40 -22.66
N SER A 163 10.52 -7.11 -22.77
CA SER A 163 11.45 -6.87 -21.66
C SER A 163 11.33 -5.50 -20.97
N ALA A 164 11.89 -5.47 -19.76
CA ALA A 164 12.07 -4.39 -18.78
C ALA A 164 12.33 -2.94 -19.27
N LEU A 165 12.71 -2.73 -20.54
CA LEU A 165 13.03 -1.42 -21.10
C LEU A 165 11.82 -0.47 -21.19
N LEU A 166 10.59 -1.02 -21.37
CA LEU A 166 9.36 -0.22 -21.34
C LEU A 166 8.97 0.23 -19.92
N PHE A 167 9.32 -0.56 -18.90
CA PHE A 167 9.04 -0.22 -17.50
C PHE A 167 9.82 1.02 -17.06
N LEU A 168 11.06 1.17 -17.52
CA LEU A 168 11.86 2.38 -17.31
C LEU A 168 11.21 3.62 -17.94
N ARG A 169 10.58 3.49 -19.11
CA ARG A 169 9.94 4.62 -19.82
C ARG A 169 8.65 5.07 -19.12
N CYS A 170 7.89 4.14 -18.55
CA CYS A 170 6.74 4.48 -17.70
C CYS A 170 7.17 5.07 -16.35
N ARG A 171 8.29 4.62 -15.79
CA ARG A 171 8.91 5.20 -14.60
C ARG A 171 9.32 6.64 -14.84
N THR A 172 9.89 6.99 -16.00
CA THR A 172 10.22 8.38 -16.36
C THR A 172 8.96 9.25 -16.48
N PHE A 173 7.90 8.74 -17.09
CA PHE A 173 6.63 9.47 -17.23
C PHE A 173 5.96 9.74 -15.85
N CYS A 174 5.99 8.75 -14.95
CA CYS A 174 5.51 8.91 -13.59
C CYS A 174 6.40 9.82 -12.73
N TYR A 175 7.73 9.74 -12.90
CA TYR A 175 8.70 10.58 -12.20
C TYR A 175 8.59 12.05 -12.63
N MET A 176 8.31 12.31 -13.91
CA MET A 176 8.01 13.64 -14.44
C MET A 176 6.65 14.21 -13.99
N SER A 177 5.79 13.41 -13.35
CA SER A 177 4.42 13.80 -13.00
C SER A 177 4.17 14.07 -11.50
N GLY A 178 5.16 13.91 -10.60
CA GLY A 178 4.86 14.13 -9.18
C GLY A 178 5.92 13.78 -8.13
N VAL A 179 7.19 13.60 -8.50
CA VAL A 179 8.28 13.43 -7.52
C VAL A 179 9.31 14.54 -7.67
N ASP A 180 8.85 15.79 -7.73
CA ASP A 180 9.69 16.89 -7.27
C ASP A 180 9.67 16.87 -5.74
N THR A 181 10.66 16.19 -5.16
CA THR A 181 11.19 16.58 -3.85
C THR A 181 11.82 17.97 -3.99
N GLY A 182 10.96 18.99 -4.07
CA GLY A 182 11.32 20.40 -4.07
C GLY A 182 11.06 21.01 -2.69
N LEU A 183 11.90 20.63 -1.72
CA LEU A 183 12.38 21.36 -0.53
C LEU A 183 12.99 20.38 0.48
#